data_AF-A0A660VD49-F1
#
_entry.id   AF-A0A660VD49-F1
#
_cell.length_a   1.000
_cell.length_b   1.000
_cell.length_c   1.000
_cell.angle_alpha   90.00
_cell.angle_beta   90.00
_cell.angle_gamma   90.00
#
_symmetry.space_group_name_H-M   'P 1'
#
loop_
_entity.id
_entity.type
_entity.pdbx_description
1 polymer ?
#
loop_
_entity_poly.entity_id
_entity_poly.type
_entity_poly.pdbx_seq_one_letter_code
_entity_poly.pdbx_strand_id
1 'polypeptide(L)' 'MPRIVGIVGSPREGGNTETLVRCALEAVESRGAETTLFHLGK' A
#
# COMPACT_ATOMS: atom_id res chain seq x y z
N MET A 1 -2.38 -7.84 16.68
CA MET A 1 -2.23 -7.89 15.21
C MET A 1 -1.85 -6.49 14.73
N PRO A 2 -0.71 -6.30 14.05
CA PRO A 2 -0.32 -4.98 13.55
C PRO A 2 -1.28 -4.48 12.48
N ARG A 3 -1.51 -3.16 12.45
CA ARG A 3 -2.24 -2.46 11.39
C ARG A 3 -1.26 -1.59 10.61
N ILE A 4 -1.18 -1.80 9.30
CA ILE A 4 -0.24 -1.10 8.42
C ILE A 4 -1.04 -0.33 7.37
N VAL A 5 -0.67 0.94 7.18
CA VAL A 5 -1.29 1.81 6.18
C VAL A 5 -0.27 2.17 5.11
N GLY A 6 -0.58 1.85 3.86
CA GLY A 6 0.15 2.34 2.69
C GLY A 6 -0.49 3.63 2.17
N ILE A 7 0.32 4.63 1.87
CA ILE A 7 -0.13 5.92 1.34
C ILE A 7 0.57 6.18 0.01
N VAL A 8 -0.19 6.25 -1.07
CA VAL A 8 0.30 6.55 -2.42
C VAL A 8 0.08 8.02 -2.70
N GLY A 9 1.17 8.79 -2.69
CA GLY A 9 1.14 10.23 -3.02
C GLY A 9 1.28 10.53 -4.52
N SER A 10 1.59 9.53 -5.34
CA SER A 10 1.68 9.71 -6.79
C SER A 10 0.27 9.90 -7.39
N PRO A 11 0.03 10.91 -8.23
CA PRO A 11 -1.26 11.12 -8.90
C PRO A 11 -1.49 10.18 -10.09
N ARG A 12 -0.49 9.35 -10.45
CA ARG A 12 -0.62 8.34 -11.51
C ARG A 12 -1.09 7.03 -10.89
N GLU A 13 -2.30 6.61 -11.23
CA GLU A 13 -2.81 5.27 -10.91
C GLU A 13 -1.98 4.18 -11.59
N GLY A 14 -1.78 3.05 -10.89
CA GLY A 14 -1.05 1.91 -11.43
C GLY A 14 0.42 2.17 -11.76
N GLY A 15 0.98 3.31 -11.33
CA GLY A 15 2.38 3.65 -11.52
C GLY A 15 3.29 2.96 -10.51
N ASN A 16 4.59 3.09 -10.73
CA ASN A 16 5.63 2.43 -9.93
C ASN A 16 5.48 2.64 -8.41
N THR A 17 5.04 3.83 -7.97
CA THR A 17 4.80 4.12 -6.55
C THR A 17 3.71 3.23 -5.96
N GLU A 18 2.59 3.08 -6.66
CA GLU A 18 1.50 2.22 -6.20
C GLU A 18 1.94 0.76 -6.18
N THR A 19 2.61 0.30 -7.24
CA THR A 19 3.13 -1.07 -7.32
C THR A 19 4.06 -1.38 -6.15
N LEU A 20 5.00 -0.48 -5.85
CA LEU A 20 5.93 -0.66 -4.74
C LEU A 20 5.21 -0.74 -3.39
N VAL A 21 4.25 0.15 -3.15
CA VAL A 21 3.48 0.16 -1.90
C VAL A 21 2.65 -1.12 -1.77
N ARG A 22 2.00 -1.59 -2.84
CA ARG A 22 1.25 -2.86 -2.86
C ARG A 22 2.13 -4.05 -2.50
N CYS A 23 3.31 -4.19 -3.12
CA CYS A 23 4.24 -5.27 -2.81
C CYS A 23 4.65 -5.28 -1.32
N ALA A 24 4.85 -4.10 -0.72
CA ALA A 24 5.17 -4.00 0.70
C ALA A 24 3.99 -4.43 1.60
N LEU A 25 2.77 -4.03 1.25
CA LEU A 25 1.56 -4.42 1.99
C LEU A 25 1.29 -5.93 1.89
N GLU A 26 1.38 -6.51 0.69
CA GLU A 26 1.23 -7.97 0.47
C GLU A 26 2.25 -8.77 1.31
N ALA A 27 3.49 -8.30 1.39
CA ALA A 27 4.54 -8.95 2.17
C ALA A 27 4.22 -8.99 3.68
N VAL A 28 3.66 -7.92 4.25
CA VAL A 28 3.29 -7.88 5.67
C VAL A 28 1.95 -8.55 5.95
N GLU A 29 1.01 -8.53 5.00
CA GLU A 29 -0.26 -9.27 5.09
C GLU A 29 -0.01 -10.78 5.15
N SER A 30 0.94 -11.30 4.36
CA SER A 30 1.38 -12.71 4.42
C SER A 30 1.95 -13.12 5.79
N ARG A 31 2.28 -12.14 6.65
CA ARG A 31 2.79 -12.34 8.02
C ARG A 31 1.74 -12.03 9.08
N GLY A 32 0.47 -11.89 8.70
CA GLY A 32 -0.66 -11.67 9.59
C GLY A 32 -0.89 -10.21 9.98
N ALA A 33 -0.41 -9.24 9.20
CA ALA A 33 -0.79 -7.84 9.39
C ALA A 33 -2.13 -7.53 8.71
N GLU A 34 -2.93 -6.67 9.33
CA GLU A 34 -4.09 -6.05 8.68
C GLU A 34 -3.58 -4.84 7.87
N THR A 35 -3.91 -4.78 6.57
CA THR A 35 -3.39 -3.73 5.68
C THR A 35 -4.49 -2.89 5.06
N THR A 36 -4.18 -1.61 4.77
CA THR A 36 -5.06 -0.70 4.03
C THR A 36 -4.23 0.20 3.15
N LEU A 37 -4.74 0.51 1.95
CA LEU A 37 -4.10 1.38 0.98
C LEU A 37 -4.95 2.64 0.78
N PHE A 38 -4.32 3.82 0.85
CA PHE A 38 -4.92 5.11 0.50
C PHE A 38 -4.15 5.79 -0.63
N HIS A 39 -4.88 6.47 -1.50
CA HIS A 39 -4.33 7.37 -2.52
C HIS A 39 -4.60 8.81 -2.09
N LEU A 40 -3.56 9.66 -2.12
CA LEU A 40 -3.69 11.10 -1.81
C LEU A 40 -4.04 11.93 -3.07
N GLY A 41 -3.97 11.31 -4.24
CA GLY A 41 -4.46 11.86 -5.52
C GLY A 41 -5.84 11.31 -5.87
N LYS A 42 -6.39 11.75 -6.99
CA LYS A 42 -7.64 11.20 -7.54
C LYS A 42 -7.51 9.71 -7.81
#